data_AF-A0A9X9R1T4-F1
#
_entry.id   AF-A0A9X9R1T4-F1
#
_cell.length_a   1.000
_cell.length_b   1.000
_cell.length_c   1.000
_cell.angle_alpha   90.00
_cell.angle_beta   90.00
_cell.angle_gamma   90.00
#
_symmetry.space_group_name_H-M   'P 1'
#
loop_
_entity.id
_entity.type
_entity.pdbx_description
1 polymer ?
#
loop_
_entity_poly.entity_id
_entity_poly.type
_entity_poly.pdbx_seq_one_letter_code
_entity_poly.pdbx_strand_id
1 'polypeptide(L)'
;MREIYSKVTRIAKKELYQFMKDYRVSTLNYHYSYYFEDCLRKHKIQLLEHHFSNRHIEGLTLIDVDGISFSYEKENPLVKQNFTKCHELGHFILGH
;
A
#
# COMPACT_ATOMS: atom_id res chain seq x y z
N MET A 1 17.72 7.98 12.88
CA MET A 1 17.27 8.25 11.49
C MET A 1 17.77 7.20 10.49
N ARG A 2 19.09 7.02 10.28
CA ARG A 2 19.64 6.01 9.35
C ARG A 2 19.19 4.56 9.65
N GLU A 3 19.08 4.20 10.92
CA GLU A 3 18.63 2.86 11.34
C GLU A 3 17.15 2.58 11.01
N ILE A 4 16.29 3.59 11.08
CA ILE A 4 14.87 3.46 10.74
C ILE A 4 14.74 3.24 9.23
N TYR A 5 15.43 4.06 8.42
CA TYR A 5 15.44 3.90 6.97
C TYR A 5 16.03 2.57 6.52
N SER A 6 17.09 2.08 7.16
CA SER A 6 17.68 0.78 6.84
C SER A 6 16.74 -0.37 7.20
N LYS A 7 16.03 -0.30 8.34
CA LYS A 7 15.01 -1.27 8.72
C LYS A 7 13.85 -1.30 7.72
N VAL A 8 13.27 -0.15 7.40
CA VAL A 8 12.16 -0.03 6.42
C VAL A 8 12.58 -0.56 5.06
N THR A 9 13.75 -0.16 4.57
CA THR A 9 14.29 -0.63 3.28
C THR A 9 14.48 -2.14 3.26
N ARG A 10 14.98 -2.72 4.36
CA ARG A 10 15.18 -4.17 4.48
C ARG A 10 13.86 -4.93 4.41
N ILE A 11 12.83 -4.46 5.11
CA ILE A 11 11.49 -5.08 5.09
C ILE A 11 10.90 -4.96 3.69
N ALA A 12 10.87 -3.75 3.12
CA ALA A 12 10.30 -3.50 1.80
C ALA A 12 10.97 -4.35 0.70
N LYS A 13 12.31 -4.43 0.69
CA LYS A 13 13.04 -5.27 -0.27
C LYS A 13 12.74 -6.75 -0.10
N LYS A 14 12.65 -7.23 1.15
CA LYS A 14 12.33 -8.63 1.43
C LYS A 14 10.97 -9.00 0.87
N GLU A 15 9.93 -8.23 1.20
CA GLU A 15 8.56 -8.51 0.75
C GLU A 15 8.44 -8.39 -0.78
N LEU A 16 8.94 -7.29 -1.36
CA LEU A 16 8.84 -7.04 -2.79
C LEU A 16 9.59 -8.08 -3.63
N TYR A 17 10.83 -8.40 -3.28
CA TYR A 17 11.61 -9.38 -4.05
C TYR A 17 11.10 -10.79 -3.87
N GLN A 18 10.49 -11.12 -2.73
CA GLN A 18 9.82 -12.41 -2.57
C GLN A 18 8.62 -12.51 -3.51
N PHE A 19 7.75 -11.49 -3.54
CA PHE A 19 6.65 -11.40 -4.51
C PHE A 19 7.15 -11.55 -5.95
N MET A 20 8.18 -10.80 -6.35
CA MET A 20 8.69 -10.86 -7.72
C MET A 20 9.21 -12.25 -8.09
N LYS A 21 9.81 -12.99 -7.15
CA LYS A 21 10.24 -14.38 -7.36
C LYS A 21 9.06 -15.32 -7.51
N ASP A 22 8.08 -15.23 -6.61
CA ASP A 22 6.92 -16.12 -6.56
C ASP A 22 6.09 -16.02 -7.84
N TYR A 23 5.94 -14.81 -8.37
CA TYR A 23 5.19 -14.53 -9.59
C TYR A 23 6.06 -14.39 -10.84
N ARG A 24 7.37 -14.67 -10.75
CA ARG A 24 8.35 -14.56 -11.84
C ARG A 24 8.32 -13.20 -12.58
N VAL A 25 8.10 -12.12 -11.84
CA VAL A 25 8.04 -10.76 -12.37
C VAL A 25 9.44 -10.27 -12.69
N SER A 26 9.68 -9.90 -13.94
CA SER A 26 10.94 -9.29 -14.38
C SER A 26 11.12 -7.90 -13.76
N THR A 27 12.33 -7.58 -13.32
CA THR A 27 12.69 -6.24 -12.84
C THR A 27 12.55 -5.17 -13.92
N LEU A 28 12.71 -5.52 -15.20
CA LEU A 28 12.58 -4.58 -16.31
C LEU A 28 11.11 -4.25 -16.65
N ASN A 29 10.19 -5.16 -16.34
CA ASN A 29 8.77 -5.03 -16.64
C ASN A 29 7.93 -4.85 -15.37
N TYR A 30 8.56 -4.45 -14.26
CA TYR A 30 7.88 -4.26 -12.99
C TYR A 30 7.03 -2.99 -13.02
N HIS A 31 5.80 -3.10 -12.52
CA HIS A 31 4.94 -1.97 -12.23
C HIS A 31 4.42 -2.08 -10.78
N TYR A 32 4.32 -0.94 -10.09
CA TYR A 32 3.97 -0.94 -8.66
C TYR A 32 2.61 -1.58 -8.38
N SER A 33 1.67 -1.47 -9.32
CA SER A 33 0.31 -2.01 -9.17
C SER A 33 0.31 -3.52 -9.01
N TYR A 34 1.30 -4.24 -9.57
CA TYR A 34 1.37 -5.69 -9.47
C TYR A 34 1.53 -6.15 -8.01
N TYR A 35 2.48 -5.54 -7.31
CA TYR A 35 2.70 -5.83 -5.90
C TYR A 35 1.53 -5.33 -5.04
N PHE A 36 1.02 -4.14 -5.35
CA PHE A 36 -0.10 -3.55 -4.62
C PHE A 36 -1.35 -4.43 -4.70
N GLU A 37 -1.78 -4.82 -5.89
CA GLU A 37 -2.95 -5.68 -6.12
C GLU A 37 -2.78 -7.06 -5.49
N ASP A 38 -1.56 -7.61 -5.49
CA ASP A 38 -1.28 -8.87 -4.82
C ASP A 38 -1.44 -8.77 -3.30
N CYS A 39 -0.94 -7.69 -2.70
CA CYS A 39 -1.16 -7.43 -1.28
C CYS A 39 -2.66 -7.33 -0.97
N LEU A 40 -3.43 -6.60 -1.79
CA LEU A 40 -4.87 -6.48 -1.58
C LEU A 40 -5.55 -7.85 -1.61
N ARG A 41 -5.26 -8.71 -2.60
CA ARG A 41 -5.81 -10.07 -2.64
C ARG A 41 -5.38 -10.92 -1.46
N LYS A 42 -4.07 -10.99 -1.20
CA LYS A 42 -3.47 -11.88 -0.21
C LYS A 42 -3.98 -11.60 1.20
N HIS A 43 -4.15 -10.32 1.51
CA HIS A 43 -4.63 -9.86 2.81
C HIS A 43 -6.13 -9.54 2.83
N LYS A 44 -6.85 -9.78 1.72
CA LYS A 44 -8.27 -9.47 1.54
C LYS A 44 -8.62 -8.03 1.91
N ILE A 45 -7.73 -7.10 1.57
CA ILE A 45 -7.90 -5.69 1.87
C ILE A 45 -8.92 -5.09 0.91
N GLN A 46 -9.94 -4.45 1.47
CA GLN A 46 -10.93 -3.71 0.69
C GLN A 46 -10.40 -2.31 0.37
N LEU A 47 -10.53 -1.90 -0.88
CA LEU A 47 -10.17 -0.56 -1.30
C LEU A 47 -11.45 0.30 -1.44
N LEU A 48 -11.52 1.38 -0.68
CA LEU A 48 -12.71 2.23 -0.54
C LEU A 48 -12.44 3.64 -1.04
N GLU A 49 -13.33 4.12 -1.91
CA GLU A 49 -13.35 5.51 -2.35
C GLU A 49 -14.15 6.36 -1.38
N HIS A 50 -13.53 7.42 -0.87
CA HIS A 50 -14.18 8.37 0.01
C HIS A 50 -14.11 9.79 -0.54
N HIS A 51 -15.05 10.61 -0.10
CA HIS A 51 -14.93 12.06 -0.15
C HIS A 51 -14.90 12.58 1.29
N PHE A 52 -13.74 13.05 1.74
CA PHE A 52 -13.53 13.59 3.07
C PHE A 52 -13.83 15.09 3.03
N SER A 53 -14.99 15.45 3.58
CA SER A 53 -15.63 16.77 3.46
C SER A 53 -14.79 17.96 3.97
N ASN A 54 -13.72 17.72 4.73
CA ASN A 54 -12.81 18.75 5.22
C ASN A 54 -11.42 18.75 4.57
N ARG A 55 -11.10 17.83 3.63
CA ARG A 55 -9.78 17.71 2.95
C ARG A 55 -8.56 17.58 3.88
N HIS A 56 -8.75 17.27 5.15
CA HIS A 56 -7.64 17.06 6.11
C HIS A 56 -7.17 15.60 6.13
N ILE A 57 -7.99 14.70 5.59
CA ILE A 57 -7.73 13.26 5.53
C ILE A 57 -7.62 12.91 4.06
N GLU A 58 -6.49 12.29 3.71
CA GLU A 58 -6.18 11.88 2.34
C GLU A 58 -6.37 10.38 2.16
N GLY A 59 -6.06 9.61 3.21
CA GLY A 59 -6.24 8.16 3.30
C GLY A 59 -6.52 7.73 4.73
N LEU A 60 -7.05 6.51 4.86
CA LEU A 60 -7.37 5.89 6.14
C LEU A 60 -7.27 4.37 6.03
N THR A 61 -6.54 3.76 6.96
CA THR A 61 -6.51 2.30 7.16
C THR A 61 -7.38 1.92 8.35
N LEU A 62 -8.29 0.97 8.16
CA LEU A 62 -9.07 0.35 9.24
C LEU A 62 -8.76 -1.14 9.31
N ILE A 63 -8.50 -1.63 10.52
CA ILE A 63 -8.25 -3.04 10.82
C ILE A 63 -9.10 -3.39 12.03
N ASP A 64 -10.12 -4.22 11.84
CA ASP A 64 -11.05 -4.63 12.88
C ASP A 64 -11.45 -6.11 12.73
N VAL A 65 -12.51 -6.51 13.43
CA VAL A 65 -13.04 -7.88 13.40
C VAL A 65 -13.67 -8.27 12.07
N ASP A 66 -14.12 -7.28 11.28
CA ASP A 66 -14.78 -7.48 9.99
C ASP A 66 -13.78 -7.50 8.83
N GLY A 67 -12.58 -6.92 9.02
CA GLY A 67 -11.46 -7.12 8.13
C GLY A 67 -10.50 -5.94 8.06
N ILE A 68 -9.91 -5.75 6.87
CA ILE A 68 -8.96 -4.68 6.59
C ILE A 68 -9.49 -3.85 5.41
N SER A 69 -9.45 -2.54 5.55
CA SER A 69 -9.74 -1.63 4.43
C SER A 69 -8.75 -0.48 4.34
N PHE A 70 -8.49 -0.05 3.11
CA PHE A 70 -7.78 1.18 2.78
C PHE A 70 -8.75 2.13 2.09
N SER A 71 -8.77 3.36 2.56
CA SER A 71 -9.56 4.44 2.00
C SER A 71 -8.67 5.47 1.34
N TYR A 72 -9.16 6.12 0.29
CA TYR A 72 -8.50 7.27 -0.33
C TYR A 72 -9.51 8.33 -0.78
N GLU A 73 -9.10 9.59 -0.79
CA GLU A 73 -9.88 10.69 -1.32
C GLU A 73 -9.99 10.58 -2.86
N LYS A 74 -11.20 10.36 -3.35
CA LYS A 74 -11.49 10.14 -4.78
C LYS A 74 -11.35 11.40 -5.62
N GLU A 75 -11.50 12.59 -5.03
CA GLU A 75 -11.41 13.86 -5.77
C GLU A 75 -9.96 14.31 -6.02
N ASN A 76 -8.99 13.65 -5.39
CA ASN A 76 -7.59 13.94 -5.62
C ASN A 76 -7.15 13.57 -7.05
N PRO A 77 -6.08 14.21 -7.58
CA PRO A 77 -5.45 13.73 -8.81
C PRO A 77 -4.99 12.28 -8.69
N LEU A 78 -5.05 11.53 -9.79
CA LEU A 78 -4.70 10.10 -9.82
C LEU A 78 -3.33 9.79 -9.19
N VAL A 79 -2.33 10.65 -9.42
CA VAL A 79 -0.99 10.50 -8.82
C VAL A 79 -1.05 10.52 -7.29
N LYS A 80 -1.85 11.41 -6.71
CA LYS A 80 -2.02 11.53 -5.26
C LYS A 80 -2.87 10.40 -4.68
N GLN A 81 -3.87 9.93 -5.42
CA GLN A 81 -4.60 8.71 -5.05
C GLN A 81 -3.66 7.50 -5.00
N ASN A 82 -2.84 7.30 -6.03
CA ASN A 82 -1.87 6.20 -6.09
C ASN A 82 -0.82 6.29 -4.97
N PHE A 83 -0.34 7.51 -4.68
CA PHE A 83 0.55 7.75 -3.55
C PHE A 83 -0.10 7.32 -2.23
N THR A 84 -1.34 7.77 -1.99
CA THR A 84 -2.10 7.45 -0.77
C THR A 84 -2.30 5.95 -0.63
N LYS A 85 -2.76 5.28 -1.69
CA LYS A 85 -2.93 3.82 -1.72
C LYS A 85 -1.65 3.08 -1.31
N CYS A 86 -0.51 3.45 -1.90
CA CYS A 86 0.78 2.87 -1.57
C CYS A 86 1.25 3.24 -0.14
N HIS A 87 0.88 4.42 0.35
CA HIS A 87 1.19 4.88 1.70
C HIS A 87 0.47 4.02 2.76
N GLU A 88 -0.84 3.80 2.59
CA GLU A 88 -1.63 2.91 3.47
C GLU A 88 -1.08 1.47 3.45
N LEU A 89 -0.72 0.95 2.28
CA LEU A 89 -0.07 -0.35 2.18
C LEU A 89 1.28 -0.38 2.91
N GLY A 90 2.05 0.71 2.84
CA GLY A 90 3.29 0.87 3.57
C GLY A 90 3.09 0.79 5.08
N HIS A 91 2.08 1.49 5.61
CA HIS A 91 1.68 1.39 7.02
C HIS A 91 1.36 -0.04 7.43
N PHE A 92 0.53 -0.72 6.63
CA PHE A 92 0.14 -2.10 6.88
C PHE A 92 1.32 -3.07 6.90
N ILE A 93 2.21 -3.02 5.90
CA ILE A 93 3.37 -3.92 5.82
C ILE A 93 4.38 -3.66 6.95
N LEU A 94 4.57 -2.39 7.31
CA LEU A 94 5.55 -2.00 8.32
C LEU A 94 5.00 -2.12 9.76
N GLY A 95 3.68 -2.32 9.92
CA GLY A 95 3.00 -2.37 11.20
C GLY A 95 3.10 -1.05 11.95
N HIS A 96 2.97 0.06 11.23
CA HIS A 96 3.14 1.42 11.75
C HIS A 96 1.81 2.13 11.95
#